data_AF-A0AA37WHF2-F1
#
_entry.id   AF-A0AA37WHF2-F1
#
_cell.length_a   1.000
_cell.length_b   1.000
_cell.length_c   1.000
_cell.angle_alpha   90.00
_cell.angle_beta   90.00
_cell.angle_gamma   90.00
#
_symmetry.space_group_name_H-M   'P 1'
#
loop_
_entity.id
_entity.type
_entity.pdbx_description
1 polymer ?
#
loop_
_entity_poly.entity_id
_entity_poly.type
_entity_poly.pdbx_seq_one_letter_code
_entity_poly.pdbx_strand_id
1 'polypeptide(L)'
;MKEISVYVIGTLAAMLFVLGSCRYQESYYDKDDAMVTFSKDTLRFDTVFTTVGSATRSFKIRNPYNDVLNLSRVSLEKGSSSFFRLNVNGVGGLDVENIEIPAKDSIYVFAEVTIDPDMDLSVSPFIIDEKVNIEVNGSKQVVVLEAWGQNANYIPNNTAKGKFALLSCDLGTEIWDDPKPYVIYGILLIDSCTLELPADCKVYVHGGIAFTEDFASYNDGRIIVLKDGSLVTKGSPEQPVIIQGDRLEEYYREDQAQWTGIQIFPESRGNDFKHTIIKDGITGLSIDSFANANLDGVQIYNHASRALVSFHVNELNIKNSLFHSAQTETVLLKYGGNINIDYSTIAGYGDMNAALYVDNFRCTEEVFCGPILVNPVNLKVRNTVISGNGTDELALVDGTFGEVPGTMNFAMENCALTIDSLLNNNNYPNFFDSCPGCFTISLGENLFADLDESDFHLDTLSQLENRAIPILGIQEDIEGNMRDALTPDVGCYEYQFL
;
A
#
# COMPACT_ATOMS: atom_id res chain seq x y z
N MET A 1 -85.20 -12.31 -4.07
CA MET A 1 -83.92 -12.26 -4.82
C MET A 1 -83.68 -10.94 -5.56
N LYS A 2 -84.69 -10.18 -6.01
CA LYS A 2 -84.44 -8.90 -6.72
C LYS A 2 -83.90 -7.77 -5.84
N GLU A 3 -84.27 -7.69 -4.56
CA GLU A 3 -83.78 -6.60 -3.70
C GLU A 3 -82.32 -6.79 -3.26
N ILE A 4 -81.85 -8.03 -3.08
CA ILE A 4 -80.45 -8.33 -2.69
C ILE A 4 -79.48 -7.92 -3.80
N SER A 5 -79.85 -8.06 -5.09
CA SER A 5 -79.00 -7.62 -6.21
C SER A 5 -78.77 -6.12 -6.26
N VAL A 6 -79.74 -5.28 -5.86
CA VAL A 6 -79.59 -3.82 -5.92
C VAL A 6 -78.65 -3.32 -4.83
N TYR A 7 -78.74 -3.89 -3.62
CA TYR A 7 -77.82 -3.54 -2.53
C TYR A 7 -76.40 -4.04 -2.76
N VAL A 8 -76.21 -5.24 -3.35
CA VAL A 8 -74.88 -5.78 -3.68
C VAL A 8 -74.22 -5.00 -4.83
N ILE A 9 -74.97 -4.61 -5.85
CA ILE A 9 -74.44 -3.78 -6.95
C ILE A 9 -74.14 -2.35 -6.44
N GLY A 10 -74.99 -1.79 -5.58
CA GLY A 10 -74.76 -0.49 -4.95
C GLY A 10 -73.55 -0.47 -4.01
N THR A 11 -73.33 -1.55 -3.23
CA THR A 11 -72.13 -1.67 -2.38
C THR A 11 -70.87 -1.93 -3.19
N LEU A 12 -70.90 -2.76 -4.26
CA LEU A 12 -69.74 -2.92 -5.15
C LEU A 12 -69.40 -1.61 -5.88
N ALA A 13 -70.39 -0.84 -6.31
CA ALA A 13 -70.17 0.47 -6.94
C ALA A 13 -69.57 1.48 -5.94
N ALA A 14 -70.06 1.52 -4.69
CA ALA A 14 -69.49 2.35 -3.63
C ALA A 14 -68.06 1.91 -3.25
N MET A 15 -67.77 0.61 -3.25
CA MET A 15 -66.42 0.07 -3.00
C MET A 15 -65.45 0.40 -4.14
N LEU A 16 -65.92 0.42 -5.40
CA LEU A 16 -65.11 0.87 -6.54
C LEU A 16 -64.79 2.37 -6.49
N PHE A 17 -65.66 3.21 -5.90
CA PHE A 17 -65.41 4.65 -5.74
C PHE A 17 -64.40 4.99 -4.63
N VAL A 18 -64.15 4.07 -3.68
CA VAL A 18 -63.14 4.27 -2.60
C VAL A 18 -61.73 3.85 -3.05
N LEU A 19 -61.61 3.13 -4.18
CA LEU A 19 -60.32 2.74 -4.76
C LEU A 19 -59.73 3.78 -5.73
N GLY A 20 -60.46 4.88 -5.99
CA GLY A 20 -59.98 6.00 -6.79
C GLY A 20 -59.66 7.21 -5.92
N SER A 21 -58.37 7.54 -5.80
CA SER A 21 -57.83 8.86 -5.40
C SER A 21 -57.16 8.96 -4.02
N CYS A 22 -56.01 8.30 -3.88
CA CYS A 22 -54.77 9.07 -3.65
C CYS A 22 -53.94 8.95 -4.93
N ARG A 23 -54.24 9.74 -5.98
CA ARG A 23 -53.18 10.09 -6.92
C ARG A 23 -52.27 11.03 -6.12
N TYR A 24 -51.12 10.54 -5.70
CA TYR A 24 -50.04 11.43 -5.29
C TYR A 24 -49.76 12.32 -6.50
N GLN A 25 -50.29 13.53 -6.46
CA GLN A 25 -50.03 14.53 -7.47
C GLN A 25 -48.72 15.14 -7.05
N GLU A 26 -47.64 14.76 -7.73
CA GLU A 26 -46.33 15.37 -7.52
C GLU A 26 -46.47 16.87 -7.70
N SER A 27 -46.32 17.61 -6.61
CA SER A 27 -46.19 19.05 -6.61
C SER A 27 -44.74 19.40 -6.91
N TYR A 28 -44.54 20.38 -7.78
CA TYR A 28 -43.23 20.91 -8.12
C TYR A 28 -42.99 22.20 -7.34
N TYR A 29 -41.76 22.38 -6.88
CA TYR A 29 -41.32 23.64 -6.29
C TYR A 29 -40.91 24.60 -7.41
N ASP A 30 -41.79 25.56 -7.72
CA ASP A 30 -41.65 26.45 -8.90
C ASP A 30 -41.32 27.91 -8.54
N LYS A 31 -40.84 28.17 -7.32
CA LYS A 31 -40.48 29.54 -6.90
C LYS A 31 -39.06 29.90 -7.35
N ASP A 32 -38.87 31.18 -7.67
CA ASP A 32 -37.58 31.75 -8.11
C ASP A 32 -36.49 31.76 -7.01
N ASP A 33 -36.88 31.55 -5.75
CA ASP A 33 -35.98 31.45 -4.58
C ASP A 33 -35.52 30.01 -4.28
N ALA A 34 -35.73 29.09 -5.23
CA ALA A 34 -35.31 27.70 -5.09
C ALA A 34 -33.79 27.59 -4.86
N MET A 35 -33.41 26.84 -3.83
CA MET A 35 -32.03 26.51 -3.52
C MET A 35 -31.89 25.03 -3.17
N VAL A 36 -30.74 24.47 -3.51
CA VAL A 36 -30.32 23.13 -3.10
C VAL A 36 -29.23 23.20 -2.03
N THR A 37 -29.04 22.09 -1.34
CA THR A 37 -27.90 21.93 -0.42
C THR A 37 -26.94 20.86 -0.93
N PHE A 38 -25.65 21.08 -0.73
CA PHE A 38 -24.62 20.15 -1.17
C PHE A 38 -24.05 19.37 0.00
N SER A 39 -23.58 18.15 -0.24
CA SER A 39 -22.78 17.43 0.77
C SER A 39 -21.36 17.98 0.91
N LYS A 40 -20.87 18.71 -0.11
CA LYS A 40 -19.54 19.32 -0.17
C LYS A 40 -19.65 20.62 -0.98
N ASP A 41 -18.91 21.64 -0.59
CA ASP A 41 -18.71 22.87 -1.36
C ASP A 41 -17.56 22.75 -2.36
N THR A 42 -16.55 21.92 -2.03
CA THR A 42 -15.40 21.58 -2.88
C THR A 42 -15.19 20.08 -2.94
N LEU A 43 -15.05 19.53 -4.15
CA LEU A 43 -14.65 18.16 -4.41
C LEU A 43 -13.19 18.13 -4.87
N ARG A 44 -12.29 17.71 -3.98
CA ARG A 44 -10.85 17.62 -4.24
C ARG A 44 -10.46 16.28 -4.82
N PHE A 45 -9.48 16.27 -5.72
CA PHE A 45 -8.74 15.12 -6.23
C PHE A 45 -7.26 15.35 -5.88
N ASP A 46 -6.65 14.37 -5.20
CA ASP A 46 -5.22 14.43 -4.84
C ASP A 46 -4.36 14.24 -6.10
N THR A 47 -3.05 14.04 -5.94
CA THR A 47 -2.10 13.90 -7.04
C THR A 47 -2.59 12.90 -8.11
N VAL A 48 -2.97 13.43 -9.27
CA VAL A 48 -3.34 12.69 -10.47
C VAL A 48 -2.19 12.80 -11.45
N PHE A 49 -1.58 11.66 -11.81
CA PHE A 49 -0.58 11.66 -12.85
C PHE A 49 -1.21 11.94 -14.22
N THR A 50 -0.55 12.77 -15.04
CA THR A 50 -1.02 13.05 -16.41
C THR A 50 -1.29 11.77 -17.18
N THR A 51 -2.38 11.71 -17.95
CA THR A 51 -2.84 10.58 -18.79
C THR A 51 -3.54 9.43 -18.08
N VAL A 52 -3.37 9.30 -16.77
CA VAL A 52 -4.13 8.34 -15.96
C VAL A 52 -5.34 9.08 -15.39
N GLY A 53 -6.54 8.59 -15.67
CA GLY A 53 -7.76 9.15 -15.08
C GLY A 53 -7.75 8.96 -13.56
N SER A 54 -8.28 9.93 -12.82
CA SER A 54 -8.41 9.83 -11.36
C SER A 54 -9.39 8.73 -10.97
N ALA A 55 -9.40 8.35 -9.68
CA ALA A 55 -10.60 7.72 -9.13
C ALA A 55 -11.83 8.62 -9.28
N THR A 56 -13.00 8.00 -9.42
CA THR A 56 -14.29 8.71 -9.42
C THR A 56 -14.63 9.17 -8.01
N ARG A 57 -14.82 10.48 -7.82
CA ARG A 57 -15.30 11.06 -6.56
C ARG A 57 -16.73 11.56 -6.72
N SER A 58 -17.44 11.79 -5.62
CA SER A 58 -18.82 12.27 -5.69
C SER A 58 -19.21 13.26 -4.60
N PHE A 59 -20.25 14.03 -4.90
CA PHE A 59 -21.01 14.81 -3.93
C PHE A 59 -22.51 14.63 -4.19
N LYS A 60 -23.33 15.03 -3.22
CA LYS A 60 -24.78 14.99 -3.32
C LYS A 60 -25.36 16.39 -3.52
N ILE A 61 -26.37 16.49 -4.37
CA ILE A 61 -27.27 17.62 -4.44
C ILE A 61 -28.56 17.20 -3.74
N ARG A 62 -29.02 17.96 -2.74
CA ARG A 62 -30.21 17.63 -1.96
C ARG A 62 -31.31 18.65 -2.17
N ASN A 63 -32.53 18.15 -2.33
CA ASN A 63 -33.75 18.94 -2.34
C ASN A 63 -34.22 19.14 -0.88
N PRO A 64 -34.17 20.38 -0.33
CA PRO A 64 -34.63 20.64 1.03
C PRO A 64 -36.15 20.80 1.13
N TYR A 65 -36.90 20.79 0.03
CA TYR A 65 -38.33 21.06 0.00
C TYR A 65 -39.17 19.79 0.13
N ASN A 66 -40.47 19.96 0.40
CA ASN A 66 -41.46 18.87 0.46
C ASN A 66 -42.10 18.58 -0.91
N ASP A 67 -41.67 19.29 -1.94
CA ASP A 67 -42.14 19.20 -3.32
C ASP A 67 -40.97 18.73 -4.20
N VAL A 68 -41.28 18.17 -5.37
CA VAL A 68 -40.26 17.78 -6.36
C VAL A 68 -39.53 19.03 -6.84
N LEU A 69 -38.22 18.96 -6.96
CA LEU A 69 -37.39 20.06 -7.46
C LEU A 69 -36.76 19.65 -8.79
N ASN A 70 -36.90 20.48 -9.81
CA ASN A 70 -36.28 20.24 -11.12
C ASN A 70 -35.05 21.14 -11.29
N LEU A 71 -33.86 20.52 -11.34
CA LEU A 71 -32.65 21.23 -11.74
C LEU A 71 -32.73 21.52 -13.23
N SER A 72 -32.78 22.80 -13.57
CA SER A 72 -32.79 23.24 -14.97
C SER A 72 -31.51 22.79 -15.69
N ARG A 73 -30.35 22.87 -15.01
CA ARG A 73 -29.06 22.50 -15.60
C ARG A 73 -28.00 22.18 -14.55
N VAL A 74 -27.18 21.18 -14.81
CA VAL A 74 -25.93 20.88 -14.11
C VAL A 74 -24.82 20.80 -15.16
N SER A 75 -23.82 21.68 -15.08
CA SER A 75 -22.80 21.79 -16.14
C SER A 75 -21.42 22.16 -15.62
N LEU A 76 -20.38 21.82 -16.36
CA LEU A 76 -19.01 22.27 -16.12
C LEU A 76 -18.80 23.65 -16.74
N GLU A 77 -18.22 24.60 -15.99
CA GLU A 77 -18.01 25.99 -16.42
C GLU A 77 -17.16 26.09 -17.70
N LYS A 78 -16.10 25.28 -17.83
CA LYS A 78 -15.23 25.23 -19.03
C LYS A 78 -15.78 24.34 -20.15
N GLY A 79 -16.90 23.63 -19.94
CA GLY A 79 -17.55 22.81 -20.97
C GLY A 79 -16.61 21.79 -21.62
N SER A 80 -16.46 21.84 -22.95
CA SER A 80 -15.59 20.92 -23.70
C SER A 80 -14.10 21.07 -23.43
N SER A 81 -13.70 22.14 -22.75
CA SER A 81 -12.30 22.37 -22.35
C SER A 81 -12.02 21.89 -20.91
N SER A 82 -13.01 21.29 -20.26
CA SER A 82 -12.87 20.74 -18.90
C SER A 82 -12.03 19.47 -18.91
N PHE A 83 -11.12 19.35 -17.95
CA PHE A 83 -10.43 18.09 -17.65
C PHE A 83 -11.30 17.12 -16.84
N PHE A 84 -12.42 17.62 -16.30
CA PHE A 84 -13.38 16.84 -15.53
C PHE A 84 -14.49 16.28 -16.42
N ARG A 85 -14.97 15.09 -16.09
CA ARG A 85 -16.18 14.48 -16.63
C ARG A 85 -17.18 14.27 -15.50
N LEU A 86 -18.46 14.53 -15.77
CA LEU A 86 -19.55 14.34 -14.81
C LEU A 86 -20.49 13.22 -15.21
N ASN A 87 -21.01 12.53 -14.20
CA ASN A 87 -22.21 11.73 -14.27
C ASN A 87 -23.18 12.20 -13.18
N VAL A 88 -24.33 12.74 -13.59
CA VAL A 88 -25.34 13.28 -12.70
C VAL A 88 -26.52 12.31 -12.66
N ASN A 89 -26.70 11.65 -11.53
CA ASN A 89 -27.78 10.68 -11.29
C ASN A 89 -27.92 9.60 -12.39
N GLY A 90 -26.80 9.09 -12.90
CA GLY A 90 -26.77 8.09 -13.97
C GLY A 90 -26.65 8.68 -15.39
N VAL A 91 -26.82 10.00 -15.56
CA VAL A 91 -26.70 10.68 -16.85
C VAL A 91 -25.30 11.29 -16.99
N GLY A 92 -24.49 10.72 -17.89
CA GLY A 92 -23.16 11.25 -18.21
C GLY A 92 -23.24 12.44 -19.16
N GLY A 93 -22.49 13.50 -18.88
CA GLY A 93 -22.43 14.66 -19.78
C GLY A 93 -21.71 15.86 -19.16
N LEU A 94 -21.18 16.73 -20.03
CA LEU A 94 -20.64 18.04 -19.63
C LEU A 94 -21.74 19.04 -19.23
N ASP A 95 -22.97 18.71 -19.64
CA ASP A 95 -24.16 19.51 -19.52
C ASP A 95 -25.35 18.55 -19.42
N VAL A 96 -26.02 18.56 -18.27
CA VAL A 96 -27.18 17.71 -17.99
C VAL A 96 -28.34 18.59 -17.59
N GLU A 97 -29.44 18.50 -18.31
CA GLU A 97 -30.62 19.33 -18.11
C GLU A 97 -31.80 18.53 -17.53
N ASN A 98 -32.73 19.23 -16.91
CA ASN A 98 -34.03 18.72 -16.46
C ASN A 98 -33.91 17.49 -15.53
N ILE A 99 -33.21 17.66 -14.41
CA ILE A 99 -32.99 16.59 -13.43
C ILE A 99 -33.94 16.77 -12.25
N GLU A 100 -34.87 15.84 -12.11
CA GLU A 100 -35.81 15.83 -10.99
C GLU A 100 -35.20 15.21 -9.74
N ILE A 101 -35.38 15.90 -8.62
CA ILE A 101 -35.04 15.42 -7.28
C ILE A 101 -36.34 15.35 -6.48
N PRO A 102 -36.78 14.14 -6.06
CA PRO A 102 -37.97 13.97 -5.24
C PRO A 102 -37.92 14.79 -3.94
N ALA A 103 -39.09 15.02 -3.37
CA ALA A 103 -39.24 15.74 -2.10
C ALA A 103 -38.33 15.13 -1.02
N LYS A 104 -37.54 15.98 -0.35
CA LYS A 104 -36.58 15.61 0.70
C LYS A 104 -35.52 14.58 0.31
N ASP A 105 -35.31 14.38 -0.98
CA ASP A 105 -34.34 13.40 -1.49
C ASP A 105 -33.05 14.07 -2.00
N SER A 106 -32.13 13.25 -2.49
CA SER A 106 -30.84 13.67 -3.02
C SER A 106 -30.43 12.84 -4.22
N ILE A 107 -29.67 13.47 -5.11
CA ILE A 107 -29.01 12.80 -6.24
C ILE A 107 -27.49 12.83 -6.08
N TYR A 108 -26.82 11.87 -6.70
CA TYR A 108 -25.36 11.86 -6.78
C TYR A 108 -24.87 12.60 -8.02
N VAL A 109 -23.78 13.34 -7.85
CA VAL A 109 -22.92 13.82 -8.94
C VAL A 109 -21.59 13.11 -8.77
N PHE A 110 -21.25 12.25 -9.71
CA PHE A 110 -19.94 11.64 -9.83
C PHE A 110 -19.07 12.48 -10.75
N ALA A 111 -17.81 12.65 -10.39
CA ALA A 111 -16.82 13.38 -11.14
C ALA A 111 -15.51 12.59 -11.20
N GLU A 112 -14.83 12.66 -12.33
CA GLU A 112 -13.46 12.16 -12.53
C GLU A 112 -12.68 13.21 -13.31
N VAL A 113 -11.36 13.24 -13.15
CA VAL A 113 -10.46 14.13 -13.90
C VAL A 113 -9.49 13.30 -14.73
N THR A 114 -9.22 13.73 -15.96
CA THR A 114 -8.15 13.17 -16.78
C THR A 114 -7.31 14.34 -17.28
N ILE A 115 -6.04 14.35 -16.87
CA ILE A 115 -5.13 15.46 -17.14
C ILE A 115 -4.36 15.15 -18.43
N ASP A 116 -4.33 16.12 -19.34
CA ASP A 116 -3.62 16.03 -20.62
C ASP A 116 -2.08 16.01 -20.42
N PRO A 117 -1.34 15.07 -21.05
CA PRO A 117 0.13 15.01 -20.97
C PRO A 117 0.87 16.20 -21.56
N ASP A 118 0.23 16.96 -22.46
CA ASP A 118 0.91 18.00 -23.24
C ASP A 118 0.88 19.39 -22.58
N MET A 119 0.42 19.48 -21.32
CA MET A 119 0.49 20.72 -20.55
C MET A 119 1.93 21.10 -20.19
N ASP A 120 2.19 22.41 -20.12
CA ASP A 120 3.53 22.97 -19.89
C ASP A 120 4.19 22.36 -18.64
N LEU A 121 5.33 21.70 -18.88
CA LEU A 121 6.09 20.91 -17.92
C LEU A 121 6.73 21.75 -16.79
N SER A 122 6.74 23.08 -16.90
CA SER A 122 7.44 23.99 -15.99
C SER A 122 6.73 24.28 -14.66
N VAL A 123 5.51 23.77 -14.45
CA VAL A 123 4.66 24.03 -13.27
C VAL A 123 4.12 22.78 -12.58
N SER A 124 4.77 21.61 -12.74
CA SER A 124 4.39 20.38 -12.02
C SER A 124 4.96 20.36 -10.59
N PRO A 125 4.17 20.10 -9.52
CA PRO A 125 2.72 19.85 -9.54
C PRO A 125 1.90 21.13 -9.74
N PHE A 126 0.80 21.03 -10.49
CA PHE A 126 -0.12 22.15 -10.77
C PHE A 126 -1.52 21.88 -10.21
N ILE A 127 -2.26 22.95 -9.94
CA ILE A 127 -3.65 22.88 -9.47
C ILE A 127 -4.58 23.20 -10.65
N ILE A 128 -5.51 22.28 -10.95
CA ILE A 128 -6.62 22.50 -11.88
C ILE A 128 -7.88 22.72 -11.05
N ASP A 129 -8.52 23.87 -11.22
CA ASP A 129 -9.82 24.18 -10.64
C ASP A 129 -10.91 24.22 -11.73
N GLU A 130 -12.14 23.92 -11.33
CA GLU A 130 -13.32 23.97 -12.20
C GLU A 130 -14.56 24.21 -11.33
N LYS A 131 -15.60 24.80 -11.92
CA LYS A 131 -16.88 24.97 -11.24
C LYS A 131 -17.93 24.09 -11.89
N VAL A 132 -18.63 23.32 -11.08
CA VAL A 132 -19.92 22.73 -11.46
C VAL A 132 -20.99 23.77 -11.18
N ASN A 133 -21.66 24.24 -12.23
CA ASN A 133 -22.78 25.16 -12.17
C ASN A 133 -24.08 24.36 -12.01
N ILE A 134 -24.86 24.67 -10.97
CA ILE A 134 -26.18 24.09 -10.71
C ILE A 134 -27.21 25.21 -10.83
N GLU A 135 -28.15 25.04 -11.75
CA GLU A 135 -29.23 26.00 -12.01
C GLU A 135 -30.58 25.39 -11.64
N VAL A 136 -31.37 26.11 -10.86
CA VAL A 136 -32.72 25.73 -10.42
C VAL A 136 -33.61 26.95 -10.36
N ASN A 137 -34.71 26.96 -11.13
CA ASN A 137 -35.67 28.06 -11.23
C ASN A 137 -35.01 29.46 -11.38
N GLY A 138 -33.93 29.55 -12.15
CA GLY A 138 -33.18 30.80 -12.37
C GLY A 138 -32.14 31.15 -11.29
N SER A 139 -32.15 30.47 -10.13
CA SER A 139 -31.08 30.54 -9.13
C SER A 139 -29.88 29.71 -9.55
N LYS A 140 -28.67 30.23 -9.31
CA LYS A 140 -27.40 29.55 -9.63
C LYS A 140 -26.57 29.32 -8.38
N GLN A 141 -26.10 28.08 -8.20
CA GLN A 141 -25.18 27.68 -7.14
C GLN A 141 -23.99 26.93 -7.76
N VAL A 142 -22.88 26.89 -7.04
CA VAL A 142 -21.64 26.30 -7.52
C VAL A 142 -21.08 25.30 -6.51
N VAL A 143 -20.53 24.21 -7.03
CA VAL A 143 -19.58 23.34 -6.32
C VAL A 143 -18.24 23.41 -7.05
N VAL A 144 -17.15 23.58 -6.31
CA VAL A 144 -15.80 23.66 -6.87
C VAL A 144 -15.22 22.25 -7.03
N LEU A 145 -14.57 21.98 -8.15
CA LEU A 145 -13.69 20.82 -8.32
C LEU A 145 -12.25 21.32 -8.30
N GLU A 146 -11.37 20.61 -7.59
CA GLU A 146 -9.95 20.95 -7.48
C GLU A 146 -9.13 19.67 -7.65
N ALA A 147 -8.17 19.65 -8.57
CA ALA A 147 -7.31 18.50 -8.82
C ALA A 147 -5.84 18.91 -8.84
N TRP A 148 -4.99 18.10 -8.22
CA TRP A 148 -3.55 18.29 -8.26
C TRP A 148 -2.95 17.41 -9.36
N GLY A 149 -2.44 18.01 -10.42
CA GLY A 149 -1.78 17.28 -11.51
C GLY A 149 -0.28 17.17 -11.30
N GLN A 150 0.29 15.99 -11.57
CA GLN A 150 1.74 15.78 -11.57
C GLN A 150 2.21 15.09 -12.85
N ASN A 151 3.20 15.68 -13.50
CA ASN A 151 3.88 15.06 -14.64
C ASN A 151 4.81 13.95 -14.15
N ALA A 152 4.93 12.87 -14.91
CA ALA A 152 5.77 11.73 -14.56
C ALA A 152 6.48 11.13 -15.79
N ASN A 153 7.60 10.45 -15.53
CA ASN A 153 8.31 9.65 -16.52
C ASN A 153 7.69 8.26 -16.57
N TYR A 154 6.85 8.01 -17.58
CA TYR A 154 6.18 6.72 -17.74
C TYR A 154 7.12 5.68 -18.34
N ILE A 155 7.25 4.53 -17.68
CA ILE A 155 8.09 3.42 -18.12
C ILE A 155 7.22 2.25 -18.57
N PRO A 156 7.33 1.78 -19.83
CA PRO A 156 7.99 2.44 -20.96
C PRO A 156 7.15 3.60 -21.54
N ASN A 157 5.84 3.61 -21.28
CA ASN A 157 4.91 4.68 -21.63
C ASN A 157 3.56 4.44 -20.91
N ASN A 158 2.67 5.42 -20.97
CA ASN A 158 1.36 5.43 -20.33
C ASN A 158 0.29 4.48 -20.95
N THR A 159 0.64 3.71 -21.99
CA THR A 159 -0.26 2.70 -22.61
C THR A 159 0.23 1.28 -22.40
N ALA A 160 1.22 1.11 -21.52
CA ALA A 160 1.92 -0.15 -21.31
C ALA A 160 1.32 -1.06 -20.22
N LYS A 161 0.15 -0.70 -19.66
CA LYS A 161 -0.58 -1.57 -18.72
C LYS A 161 -0.69 -3.00 -19.26
N GLY A 162 -0.32 -3.98 -18.44
CA GLY A 162 -0.28 -5.39 -18.79
C GLY A 162 0.81 -5.76 -19.80
N LYS A 163 1.86 -4.95 -19.96
CA LYS A 163 3.00 -5.20 -20.86
C LYS A 163 4.32 -5.18 -20.09
N PHE A 164 5.34 -5.75 -20.72
CA PHE A 164 6.71 -5.76 -20.21
C PHE A 164 7.52 -4.62 -20.81
N ALA A 165 8.29 -3.94 -19.97
CA ALA A 165 9.39 -3.05 -20.32
C ALA A 165 10.71 -3.75 -20.01
N LEU A 166 11.66 -3.71 -20.93
CA LEU A 166 13.03 -4.17 -20.69
C LEU A 166 13.94 -2.95 -20.57
N LEU A 167 14.54 -2.77 -19.40
CA LEU A 167 15.66 -1.86 -19.19
C LEU A 167 16.96 -2.64 -19.34
N SER A 168 17.73 -2.29 -20.36
CA SER A 168 19.07 -2.83 -20.60
C SER A 168 20.00 -1.70 -21.01
N CYS A 169 21.23 -1.70 -20.49
CA CYS A 169 22.20 -0.63 -20.68
C CYS A 169 23.62 -1.16 -20.88
N ASP A 170 23.75 -2.30 -21.58
CA ASP A 170 25.03 -2.93 -21.95
C ASP A 170 25.98 -3.15 -20.75
N LEU A 171 25.42 -3.67 -19.64
CA LEU A 171 26.08 -3.87 -18.34
C LEU A 171 26.58 -2.58 -17.67
N GLY A 172 26.06 -1.43 -18.12
CA GLY A 172 26.31 -0.12 -17.53
C GLY A 172 25.36 0.22 -16.37
N THR A 173 25.20 1.52 -16.15
CA THR A 173 24.30 2.09 -15.14
C THR A 173 23.34 3.07 -15.82
N GLU A 174 22.05 2.86 -15.61
CA GLU A 174 21.01 3.85 -15.91
C GLU A 174 20.63 4.56 -14.62
N ILE A 175 20.66 5.89 -14.62
CA ILE A 175 20.35 6.71 -13.44
C ILE A 175 19.00 7.38 -13.67
N TRP A 176 18.08 7.24 -12.72
CA TRP A 176 16.78 7.92 -12.73
C TRP A 176 16.83 9.23 -11.92
N ASP A 177 17.47 10.26 -12.49
CA ASP A 177 17.75 11.55 -11.86
C ASP A 177 16.83 12.71 -12.28
N ASP A 178 15.77 12.43 -13.04
CA ASP A 178 14.80 13.46 -13.41
C ASP A 178 13.99 13.90 -12.17
N PRO A 179 13.78 15.22 -11.94
CA PRO A 179 12.96 15.71 -10.83
C PRO A 179 11.50 15.25 -10.86
N LYS A 180 10.99 14.84 -12.03
CA LYS A 180 9.67 14.23 -12.15
C LYS A 180 9.73 12.78 -11.62
N PRO A 181 8.69 12.33 -10.90
CA PRO A 181 8.63 10.95 -10.49
C PRO A 181 8.56 10.00 -11.68
N TYR A 182 8.93 8.75 -11.45
CA TYR A 182 8.85 7.68 -12.43
C TYR A 182 7.60 6.85 -12.17
N VAL A 183 6.82 6.55 -13.22
CA VAL A 183 5.63 5.69 -13.12
C VAL A 183 5.85 4.46 -13.98
N ILE A 184 6.01 3.31 -13.33
CA ILE A 184 6.06 2.01 -13.99
C ILE A 184 4.62 1.58 -14.27
N TYR A 185 4.28 1.51 -15.55
CA TYR A 185 2.92 1.21 -16.00
C TYR A 185 2.91 -0.17 -16.67
N GLY A 186 2.96 -1.23 -15.86
CA GLY A 186 3.15 -2.61 -16.32
C GLY A 186 4.21 -3.36 -15.49
N ILE A 187 5.02 -4.17 -16.17
CA ILE A 187 6.14 -4.92 -15.58
C ILE A 187 7.46 -4.35 -16.09
N LEU A 188 8.35 -3.92 -15.20
CA LEU A 188 9.73 -3.55 -15.52
C LEU A 188 10.67 -4.74 -15.30
N LEU A 189 11.40 -5.13 -16.35
CA LEU A 189 12.49 -6.08 -16.30
C LEU A 189 13.81 -5.30 -16.37
N ILE A 190 14.69 -5.48 -15.39
CA ILE A 190 16.02 -4.89 -15.36
C ILE A 190 17.02 -6.00 -15.68
N ASP A 191 17.72 -5.89 -16.81
CA ASP A 191 18.63 -6.92 -17.29
C ASP A 191 19.85 -6.33 -17.99
N SER A 192 21.01 -6.93 -17.74
CA SER A 192 22.29 -6.41 -18.22
C SER A 192 22.42 -4.90 -17.95
N CYS A 193 22.01 -4.47 -16.76
CA CYS A 193 21.94 -3.06 -16.37
C CYS A 193 21.86 -2.89 -14.85
N THR A 194 22.55 -1.89 -14.32
CA THR A 194 22.29 -1.39 -12.97
C THR A 194 21.33 -0.21 -13.06
N LEU A 195 20.14 -0.34 -12.50
CA LEU A 195 19.25 0.80 -12.29
C LEU A 195 19.62 1.49 -10.97
N GLU A 196 20.06 2.73 -11.03
CA GLU A 196 20.37 3.56 -9.87
C GLU A 196 19.28 4.61 -9.63
N LEU A 197 18.70 4.59 -8.42
CA LEU A 197 17.73 5.57 -7.93
C LEU A 197 18.43 6.52 -6.94
N PRO A 198 18.68 7.79 -7.30
CA PRO A 198 19.31 8.78 -6.43
C PRO A 198 18.38 9.19 -5.27
N ALA A 199 18.92 9.91 -4.27
CA ALA A 199 18.15 10.44 -3.14
C ALA A 199 16.91 11.26 -3.58
N ASP A 200 15.82 11.18 -2.80
CA ASP A 200 14.49 11.77 -3.10
C ASP A 200 13.82 11.27 -4.41
N CYS A 201 14.37 10.23 -5.05
CA CYS A 201 13.72 9.60 -6.21
C CYS A 201 12.40 8.93 -5.79
N LYS A 202 11.33 9.21 -6.54
CA LYS A 202 9.97 8.67 -6.32
C LYS A 202 9.56 7.80 -7.50
N VAL A 203 9.37 6.52 -7.22
CA VAL A 203 8.89 5.52 -8.17
C VAL A 203 7.50 5.08 -7.76
N TYR A 204 6.55 5.23 -8.66
CA TYR A 204 5.19 4.77 -8.53
C TYR A 204 4.97 3.58 -9.45
N VAL A 205 4.28 2.55 -8.98
CA VAL A 205 4.01 1.34 -9.75
C VAL A 205 2.52 1.13 -9.88
N HIS A 206 2.02 1.11 -11.12
CA HIS A 206 0.63 0.79 -11.38
C HIS A 206 0.41 -0.72 -11.37
N GLY A 207 -0.42 -1.20 -10.46
CA GLY A 207 -0.83 -2.60 -10.42
C GLY A 207 -2.25 -2.85 -10.87
N GLY A 208 -2.80 -3.96 -10.38
CA GLY A 208 -4.09 -4.50 -10.76
C GLY A 208 -3.99 -5.80 -11.56
N ILE A 209 -5.11 -6.26 -12.07
CA ILE A 209 -5.20 -7.52 -12.82
C ILE A 209 -5.02 -7.20 -14.31
N ALA A 210 -4.02 -7.82 -14.93
CA ALA A 210 -3.84 -7.84 -16.37
C ALA A 210 -4.30 -9.19 -16.93
N PHE A 211 -4.74 -9.18 -18.19
CA PHE A 211 -5.17 -10.38 -18.92
C PHE A 211 -4.25 -10.59 -20.11
N THR A 212 -3.78 -11.81 -20.32
CA THR A 212 -3.06 -12.21 -21.53
C THR A 212 -4.03 -12.36 -22.71
N GLU A 213 -3.49 -12.49 -23.92
CA GLU A 213 -4.28 -12.77 -25.13
C GLU A 213 -5.10 -14.08 -25.00
N ASP A 214 -4.59 -15.04 -24.22
CA ASP A 214 -5.26 -16.30 -23.91
C ASP A 214 -6.22 -16.23 -22.70
N PHE A 215 -6.59 -15.02 -22.26
CA PHE A 215 -7.44 -14.75 -21.08
C PHE A 215 -6.89 -15.26 -19.75
N ALA A 216 -5.60 -15.60 -19.67
CA ALA A 216 -4.97 -15.87 -18.38
C ALA A 216 -4.78 -14.54 -17.63
N SER A 217 -5.21 -14.48 -16.38
CA SER A 217 -5.06 -13.30 -15.54
C SER A 217 -3.80 -13.38 -14.69
N TYR A 218 -3.11 -12.24 -14.49
CA TYR A 218 -1.98 -12.14 -13.58
C TYR A 218 -1.96 -10.78 -12.90
N ASN A 219 -1.28 -10.69 -11.74
CA ASN A 219 -1.06 -9.42 -11.06
C ASN A 219 0.04 -8.62 -11.78
N ASP A 220 -0.32 -7.44 -12.26
CA ASP A 220 0.57 -6.48 -12.90
C ASP A 220 1.32 -5.62 -11.86
N GLY A 221 2.14 -4.68 -12.30
CA GLY A 221 2.86 -3.76 -11.42
C GLY A 221 3.99 -4.45 -10.70
N ARG A 222 5.02 -4.87 -11.46
CA ARG A 222 6.18 -5.60 -10.94
C ARG A 222 7.48 -4.94 -11.37
N ILE A 223 8.46 -4.96 -10.47
CA ILE A 223 9.86 -4.69 -10.80
C ILE A 223 10.61 -6.01 -10.67
N ILE A 224 11.19 -6.51 -11.75
CA ILE A 224 11.94 -7.76 -11.78
C ILE A 224 13.38 -7.46 -12.14
N VAL A 225 14.31 -7.80 -11.25
CA VAL A 225 15.75 -7.70 -11.50
C VAL A 225 16.26 -9.06 -11.94
N LEU A 226 16.61 -9.21 -13.22
CA LEU A 226 17.13 -10.46 -13.78
C LEU A 226 18.58 -10.70 -13.37
N LYS A 227 19.10 -11.88 -13.73
CA LYS A 227 20.42 -12.38 -13.32
C LYS A 227 21.56 -11.36 -13.55
N ASP A 228 21.59 -10.71 -14.70
CA ASP A 228 22.64 -9.73 -15.05
C ASP A 228 22.19 -8.28 -14.79
N GLY A 229 21.06 -8.10 -14.08
CA GLY A 229 20.57 -6.82 -13.62
C GLY A 229 20.85 -6.55 -12.14
N SER A 230 20.84 -5.27 -11.77
CA SER A 230 20.94 -4.81 -10.38
C SER A 230 20.01 -3.63 -10.13
N LEU A 231 19.43 -3.55 -8.93
CA LEU A 231 18.71 -2.37 -8.45
C LEU A 231 19.48 -1.75 -7.28
N VAL A 232 19.83 -0.47 -7.42
CA VAL A 232 20.60 0.29 -6.44
C VAL A 232 19.83 1.54 -6.07
N THR A 233 19.65 1.80 -4.78
CA THR A 233 19.06 3.05 -4.28
C THR A 233 20.06 3.80 -3.41
N LYS A 234 20.07 5.12 -3.50
CA LYS A 234 21.04 6.01 -2.83
C LYS A 234 20.36 7.06 -1.96
N GLY A 235 19.29 6.67 -1.24
CA GLY A 235 18.61 7.56 -0.30
C GLY A 235 19.49 7.96 0.89
N SER A 236 19.04 8.98 1.61
CA SER A 236 19.50 9.35 2.96
C SER A 236 18.32 9.38 3.94
N PRO A 237 18.54 9.50 5.26
CA PRO A 237 17.45 9.67 6.23
C PRO A 237 16.50 10.82 5.88
N GLU A 238 17.04 11.95 5.43
CA GLU A 238 16.27 13.16 5.10
C GLU A 238 15.65 13.10 3.70
N GLN A 239 16.22 12.30 2.80
CA GLN A 239 15.83 12.20 1.40
C GLN A 239 15.76 10.74 0.95
N PRO A 240 14.78 9.97 1.48
CA PRO A 240 14.65 8.56 1.14
C PRO A 240 14.24 8.37 -0.31
N VAL A 241 14.61 7.23 -0.89
CA VAL A 241 14.01 6.75 -2.14
C VAL A 241 12.67 6.10 -1.80
N ILE A 242 11.61 6.43 -2.55
CA ILE A 242 10.26 5.92 -2.29
C ILE A 242 9.78 5.09 -3.47
N ILE A 243 9.35 3.85 -3.21
CA ILE A 243 8.74 2.94 -4.18
C ILE A 243 7.35 2.50 -3.66
N GLN A 244 6.27 2.95 -4.30
CA GLN A 244 4.89 2.73 -3.83
C GLN A 244 3.88 2.59 -4.97
N GLY A 245 2.61 2.32 -4.64
CA GLY A 245 1.51 2.31 -5.61
C GLY A 245 1.19 3.70 -6.18
N ASP A 246 0.57 3.76 -7.36
CA ASP A 246 0.23 5.02 -8.03
C ASP A 246 -1.12 5.64 -7.62
N ARG A 247 -1.82 5.06 -6.62
CA ARG A 247 -3.07 5.58 -6.04
C ARG A 247 -2.79 6.45 -4.82
N LEU A 248 -2.60 7.73 -5.04
CA LEU A 248 -2.20 8.71 -4.01
C LEU A 248 -3.38 9.41 -3.33
N GLU A 249 -4.61 9.06 -3.70
CA GLU A 249 -5.79 9.60 -3.06
C GLU A 249 -5.87 9.26 -1.57
N GLU A 250 -6.33 10.21 -0.73
CA GLU A 250 -6.45 10.03 0.73
C GLU A 250 -7.15 8.72 1.13
N TYR A 251 -8.19 8.32 0.40
CA TYR A 251 -8.93 7.08 0.65
C TYR A 251 -8.11 5.81 0.38
N TYR A 252 -7.11 5.87 -0.50
CA TYR A 252 -6.24 4.73 -0.86
C TYR A 252 -4.89 4.78 -0.14
N ARG A 253 -4.62 5.78 0.71
CA ARG A 253 -3.29 5.99 1.30
C ARG A 253 -2.80 4.79 2.11
N GLU A 254 -3.73 4.08 2.76
CA GLU A 254 -3.45 2.90 3.57
C GLU A 254 -3.83 1.58 2.85
N ASP A 255 -4.30 1.65 1.60
CA ASP A 255 -4.71 0.45 0.86
C ASP A 255 -3.48 -0.37 0.44
N GLN A 256 -3.50 -1.66 0.76
CA GLN A 256 -2.49 -2.62 0.38
C GLN A 256 -2.77 -3.22 -1.01
N ALA A 257 -1.81 -3.97 -1.56
CA ALA A 257 -1.94 -4.65 -2.85
C ALA A 257 -2.23 -3.74 -4.06
N GLN A 258 -1.78 -2.49 -4.02
CA GLN A 258 -1.89 -1.56 -5.15
C GLN A 258 -0.99 -1.98 -6.32
N TRP A 259 0.09 -2.70 -6.03
CA TRP A 259 1.04 -3.27 -6.99
C TRP A 259 1.62 -4.59 -6.46
N THR A 260 2.31 -5.36 -7.30
CA THR A 260 2.77 -6.70 -6.90
C THR A 260 3.98 -6.65 -5.97
N GLY A 261 5.02 -5.88 -6.30
CA GLY A 261 6.28 -5.88 -5.54
C GLY A 261 7.55 -5.88 -6.38
N ILE A 262 8.69 -5.92 -5.68
CA ILE A 262 10.03 -6.09 -6.27
C ILE A 262 10.45 -7.55 -6.17
N GLN A 263 10.96 -8.11 -7.27
CA GLN A 263 11.46 -9.48 -7.35
C GLN A 263 12.90 -9.49 -7.87
N ILE A 264 13.84 -9.89 -7.02
CA ILE A 264 15.23 -10.14 -7.40
C ILE A 264 15.33 -11.61 -7.79
N PHE A 265 15.54 -11.85 -9.08
CA PHE A 265 15.57 -13.21 -9.64
C PHE A 265 16.87 -13.95 -9.30
N PRO A 266 16.89 -15.27 -9.53
CA PRO A 266 18.04 -16.09 -9.18
C PRO A 266 19.34 -15.55 -9.74
N GLU A 267 20.40 -15.68 -8.94
CA GLU A 267 21.76 -15.28 -9.28
C GLU A 267 21.99 -13.76 -9.52
N SER A 268 20.97 -12.90 -9.38
CA SER A 268 21.19 -11.44 -9.42
C SER A 268 22.12 -10.98 -8.29
N ARG A 269 23.00 -10.03 -8.60
CA ARG A 269 24.03 -9.50 -7.69
C ARG A 269 24.00 -7.97 -7.70
N GLY A 270 24.66 -7.37 -6.72
CA GLY A 270 24.85 -5.91 -6.69
C GLY A 270 23.60 -5.12 -6.32
N ASN A 271 22.58 -5.77 -5.75
CA ASN A 271 21.38 -5.09 -5.28
C ASN A 271 21.66 -4.44 -3.91
N ASP A 272 21.53 -3.12 -3.84
CA ASP A 272 21.93 -2.30 -2.69
C ASP A 272 20.86 -1.25 -2.43
N PHE A 273 20.17 -1.36 -1.29
CA PHE A 273 19.08 -0.48 -0.93
C PHE A 273 19.50 0.38 0.25
N LYS A 274 19.61 1.69 0.04
CA LYS A 274 19.93 2.67 1.09
C LYS A 274 18.79 3.65 1.31
N HIS A 275 18.38 3.81 2.57
CA HIS A 275 17.29 4.67 3.03
C HIS A 275 16.12 4.67 2.03
N THR A 276 15.50 3.50 1.89
CA THR A 276 14.45 3.26 0.90
C THR A 276 13.18 2.86 1.59
N ILE A 277 12.08 3.46 1.17
CA ILE A 277 10.73 3.11 1.61
C ILE A 277 10.06 2.32 0.49
N ILE A 278 9.64 1.10 0.79
CA ILE A 278 8.88 0.23 -0.12
C ILE A 278 7.53 -0.06 0.55
N LYS A 279 6.42 0.30 -0.10
CA LYS A 279 5.10 0.12 0.53
C LYS A 279 3.93 -0.10 -0.44
N ASP A 280 2.78 -0.45 0.12
CA ASP A 280 1.48 -0.55 -0.54
C ASP A 280 1.37 -1.67 -1.60
N GLY A 281 2.30 -2.63 -1.56
CA GLY A 281 2.37 -3.77 -2.50
C GLY A 281 1.67 -5.04 -1.99
N ILE A 282 1.67 -6.11 -2.78
CA ILE A 282 1.31 -7.46 -2.31
C ILE A 282 2.46 -8.05 -1.47
N THR A 283 3.66 -8.06 -2.05
CA THR A 283 4.91 -8.42 -1.36
C THR A 283 5.89 -7.27 -1.56
N GLY A 284 6.59 -6.81 -0.52
CA GLY A 284 7.52 -5.69 -0.67
C GLY A 284 8.73 -6.06 -1.52
N LEU A 285 9.59 -6.93 -0.98
CA LEU A 285 10.80 -7.42 -1.64
C LEU A 285 10.87 -8.95 -1.59
N SER A 286 11.02 -9.57 -2.75
CA SER A 286 11.28 -11.01 -2.89
C SER A 286 12.67 -11.24 -3.46
N ILE A 287 13.47 -12.08 -2.81
CA ILE A 287 14.85 -12.40 -3.21
C ILE A 287 14.97 -13.90 -3.45
N ASP A 288 15.23 -14.28 -4.70
CA ASP A 288 15.26 -15.67 -5.11
C ASP A 288 16.69 -16.26 -5.08
N SER A 289 16.75 -17.54 -5.44
CA SER A 289 17.82 -18.49 -5.25
C SER A 289 19.18 -17.94 -5.65
N PHE A 290 20.11 -18.06 -4.71
CA PHE A 290 21.46 -17.56 -4.80
C PHE A 290 21.57 -16.05 -5.03
N ALA A 291 20.55 -15.19 -5.02
CA ALA A 291 20.74 -13.74 -5.18
C ALA A 291 21.45 -13.08 -3.98
N ASN A 292 21.93 -11.84 -4.15
CA ASN A 292 22.46 -11.01 -3.06
C ASN A 292 21.66 -9.72 -2.93
N ALA A 293 21.44 -9.26 -1.69
CA ALA A 293 20.92 -7.92 -1.41
C ALA A 293 21.52 -7.34 -0.10
N ASN A 294 21.79 -6.05 -0.11
CA ASN A 294 22.10 -5.27 1.10
C ASN A 294 20.97 -4.27 1.34
N LEU A 295 20.43 -4.25 2.56
CA LEU A 295 19.39 -3.34 3.01
C LEU A 295 19.95 -2.50 4.17
N ASP A 296 20.00 -1.18 4.00
CA ASP A 296 20.59 -0.24 4.95
C ASP A 296 19.66 0.95 5.14
N GLY A 297 19.03 1.08 6.30
CA GLY A 297 18.06 2.15 6.51
C GLY A 297 16.72 1.91 5.80
N VAL A 298 16.37 0.67 5.44
CA VAL A 298 15.19 0.38 4.62
C VAL A 298 13.95 0.25 5.50
N GLN A 299 12.83 0.79 5.00
CA GLN A 299 11.50 0.57 5.58
C GLN A 299 10.64 -0.17 4.56
N ILE A 300 10.10 -1.33 4.94
CA ILE A 300 9.18 -2.09 4.08
C ILE A 300 7.89 -2.39 4.83
N TYR A 301 6.78 -1.81 4.40
CA TYR A 301 5.54 -1.86 5.17
C TYR A 301 4.26 -1.71 4.35
N ASN A 302 3.12 -1.96 5.00
CA ASN A 302 1.79 -1.91 4.40
C ASN A 302 1.65 -2.85 3.18
N HIS A 303 1.92 -4.13 3.40
CA HIS A 303 1.88 -5.16 2.35
C HIS A 303 0.81 -6.22 2.60
N ALA A 304 0.06 -6.60 1.58
CA ALA A 304 -1.04 -7.57 1.70
C ALA A 304 -0.59 -9.01 1.96
N SER A 305 0.70 -9.30 1.82
CA SER A 305 1.31 -10.57 2.21
C SER A 305 2.50 -10.32 3.14
N ARG A 306 3.70 -10.08 2.60
CA ARG A 306 4.96 -10.03 3.37
C ARG A 306 5.77 -8.80 3.01
N ALA A 307 6.48 -8.25 3.97
CA ALA A 307 7.41 -7.15 3.72
C ALA A 307 8.65 -7.67 2.97
N LEU A 308 9.27 -8.73 3.49
CA LEU A 308 10.46 -9.35 2.89
C LEU A 308 10.30 -10.86 2.79
N VAL A 309 10.66 -11.41 1.63
CA VAL A 309 10.75 -12.86 1.41
C VAL A 309 12.07 -13.19 0.76
N SER A 310 12.76 -14.22 1.25
CA SER A 310 13.92 -14.77 0.56
C SER A 310 13.79 -16.28 0.40
N PHE A 311 14.24 -16.81 -0.73
CA PHE A 311 14.35 -18.24 -0.98
C PHE A 311 15.79 -18.58 -1.35
N HIS A 312 16.50 -19.30 -0.48
CA HIS A 312 17.87 -19.76 -0.73
C HIS A 312 18.83 -18.63 -1.12
N VAL A 313 18.78 -17.50 -0.41
CA VAL A 313 19.61 -16.32 -0.71
C VAL A 313 21.09 -16.63 -0.49
N ASN A 314 21.97 -16.15 -1.37
CA ASN A 314 23.41 -16.37 -1.17
C ASN A 314 23.95 -15.47 -0.04
N GLU A 315 23.56 -14.20 -0.03
CA GLU A 315 23.89 -13.25 1.03
C GLU A 315 22.82 -12.16 1.16
N LEU A 316 22.30 -11.99 2.36
CA LEU A 316 21.35 -10.93 2.72
C LEU A 316 21.85 -10.20 3.96
N ASN A 317 22.24 -8.94 3.80
CA ASN A 317 22.68 -8.09 4.91
C ASN A 317 21.62 -7.02 5.16
N ILE A 318 21.12 -6.94 6.39
CA ILE A 318 20.09 -5.99 6.80
C ILE A 318 20.65 -5.20 7.98
N LYS A 319 20.62 -3.87 7.89
CA LYS A 319 20.98 -3.00 9.01
C LYS A 319 20.07 -1.79 9.11
N ASN A 320 19.83 -1.32 10.34
CA ASN A 320 19.03 -0.12 10.62
C ASN A 320 17.69 -0.14 9.87
N SER A 321 17.02 -1.29 9.76
CA SER A 321 15.84 -1.42 8.89
C SER A 321 14.59 -1.76 9.70
N LEU A 322 13.44 -1.32 9.19
CA LEU A 322 12.13 -1.49 9.80
C LEU A 322 11.21 -2.28 8.86
N PHE A 323 10.59 -3.34 9.37
CA PHE A 323 9.62 -4.14 8.64
C PHE A 323 8.36 -4.27 9.50
N HIS A 324 7.20 -3.86 8.97
CA HIS A 324 5.93 -3.91 9.72
C HIS A 324 4.71 -3.94 8.81
N SER A 325 3.51 -4.06 9.41
CA SER A 325 2.22 -3.95 8.72
C SER A 325 2.11 -4.89 7.50
N ALA A 326 2.39 -6.18 7.72
CA ALA A 326 2.17 -7.27 6.78
C ALA A 326 1.02 -8.18 7.27
N GLN A 327 0.31 -8.86 6.37
CA GLN A 327 -0.83 -9.75 6.72
C GLN A 327 -0.45 -11.23 6.90
N THR A 328 0.82 -11.56 6.73
CA THR A 328 1.40 -12.88 7.03
C THR A 328 2.73 -12.66 7.76
N GLU A 329 3.65 -13.65 7.77
CA GLU A 329 4.98 -13.44 8.37
C GLU A 329 5.64 -12.19 7.78
N THR A 330 6.03 -11.24 8.64
CA THR A 330 6.53 -9.94 8.19
C THR A 330 7.81 -10.11 7.37
N VAL A 331 8.73 -10.94 7.86
CA VAL A 331 9.94 -11.38 7.16
C VAL A 331 9.96 -12.91 7.11
N LEU A 332 10.04 -13.45 5.88
CA LEU A 332 10.07 -14.89 5.62
C LEU A 332 11.38 -15.29 4.92
N LEU A 333 12.23 -16.04 5.63
CA LEU A 333 13.50 -16.55 5.13
C LEU A 333 13.41 -18.06 4.91
N LYS A 334 13.24 -18.48 3.66
CA LYS A 334 13.01 -19.87 3.29
C LYS A 334 14.23 -20.53 2.65
N TYR A 335 14.35 -21.83 2.86
CA TYR A 335 15.25 -22.73 2.13
C TYR A 335 16.75 -22.36 2.21
N GLY A 336 17.19 -21.91 3.39
CA GLY A 336 18.61 -21.66 3.65
C GLY A 336 19.11 -20.29 3.18
N GLY A 337 20.39 -20.05 3.44
CA GLY A 337 21.11 -18.85 3.02
C GLY A 337 22.02 -18.26 4.10
N ASN A 338 22.78 -17.23 3.75
CA ASN A 338 23.59 -16.47 4.71
C ASN A 338 22.91 -15.12 4.97
N ILE A 339 22.46 -14.90 6.20
CA ILE A 339 21.67 -13.73 6.57
C ILE A 339 22.27 -13.06 7.80
N ASN A 340 22.54 -11.76 7.70
CA ASN A 340 22.95 -10.91 8.82
C ASN A 340 21.90 -9.82 9.03
N ILE A 341 21.41 -9.66 10.26
CA ILE A 341 20.45 -8.62 10.65
C ILE A 341 21.00 -7.88 11.86
N ASP A 342 21.29 -6.60 11.72
CA ASP A 342 21.83 -5.77 12.79
C ASP A 342 20.92 -4.56 13.03
N TYR A 343 20.67 -4.20 14.30
CA TYR A 343 19.97 -2.96 14.66
C TYR A 343 18.67 -2.75 13.88
N SER A 344 17.84 -3.79 13.75
CA SER A 344 16.61 -3.72 12.97
C SER A 344 15.39 -3.97 13.84
N THR A 345 14.22 -3.59 13.36
CA THR A 345 12.94 -3.86 14.01
C THR A 345 12.06 -4.63 13.05
N ILE A 346 11.65 -5.83 13.43
CA ILE A 346 10.71 -6.68 12.69
C ILE A 346 9.45 -6.80 13.54
N ALA A 347 8.37 -6.16 13.09
CA ALA A 347 7.18 -5.92 13.89
C ALA A 347 5.93 -6.61 13.32
N GLY A 348 5.42 -7.61 14.06
CA GLY A 348 4.27 -8.46 13.70
C GLY A 348 2.94 -8.03 14.32
N TYR A 349 2.59 -6.74 14.32
CA TYR A 349 1.36 -6.23 14.97
C TYR A 349 0.07 -6.35 14.12
N GLY A 350 0.12 -7.00 12.95
CA GLY A 350 -1.02 -7.11 12.03
C GLY A 350 -1.78 -8.44 12.05
N ASP A 351 -1.17 -9.51 12.57
CA ASP A 351 -1.74 -10.85 12.61
C ASP A 351 -1.20 -11.68 13.81
N MET A 352 -1.35 -13.01 13.78
CA MET A 352 -0.81 -13.93 14.79
C MET A 352 0.32 -14.83 14.24
N ASN A 353 0.80 -14.57 13.03
CA ASN A 353 1.94 -15.27 12.46
C ASN A 353 3.24 -14.69 13.05
N ALA A 354 4.33 -15.45 12.98
CA ALA A 354 5.61 -14.95 13.47
C ALA A 354 6.11 -13.75 12.61
N ALA A 355 6.56 -12.67 13.26
CA ALA A 355 7.22 -11.56 12.61
C ALA A 355 8.44 -12.01 11.77
N LEU A 356 9.28 -12.90 12.32
CA LEU A 356 10.41 -13.52 11.62
C LEU A 356 10.26 -15.04 11.55
N TYR A 357 10.12 -15.56 10.34
CA TYR A 357 10.14 -17.00 10.08
C TYR A 357 11.40 -17.40 9.31
N VAL A 358 12.05 -18.48 9.76
CA VAL A 358 13.26 -19.01 9.12
C VAL A 358 13.17 -20.54 8.97
N ASP A 359 13.40 -21.04 7.76
CA ASP A 359 13.58 -22.47 7.50
C ASP A 359 14.74 -22.81 6.57
N ASN A 360 15.13 -24.07 6.57
CA ASN A 360 16.27 -24.60 5.83
C ASN A 360 15.86 -25.63 4.75
N PHE A 361 14.57 -25.73 4.41
CA PHE A 361 14.09 -26.80 3.54
C PHE A 361 13.05 -26.33 2.53
N ARG A 362 12.90 -27.12 1.46
CA ARG A 362 11.77 -27.02 0.54
C ARG A 362 11.19 -28.39 0.26
N CYS A 363 9.88 -28.47 0.15
CA CYS A 363 9.19 -29.66 -0.33
C CYS A 363 9.45 -29.84 -1.83
N THR A 364 9.75 -31.06 -2.31
CA THR A 364 9.81 -31.33 -3.75
C THR A 364 8.43 -31.58 -4.37
N GLU A 365 7.43 -31.86 -3.54
CA GLU A 365 6.05 -32.11 -3.95
C GLU A 365 5.13 -31.16 -3.17
N GLU A 366 4.22 -30.49 -3.88
CA GLU A 366 3.29 -29.52 -3.29
C GLU A 366 2.25 -30.19 -2.37
N VAL A 367 1.81 -31.39 -2.73
CA VAL A 367 0.80 -32.13 -1.97
C VAL A 367 1.50 -33.01 -0.94
N PHE A 368 1.14 -32.84 0.34
CA PHE A 368 1.70 -33.54 1.51
C PHE A 368 3.15 -33.22 1.89
N CYS A 369 3.82 -32.30 1.19
CA CYS A 369 5.25 -32.03 1.36
C CYS A 369 6.06 -33.33 1.31
N GLY A 370 6.30 -33.81 0.07
CA GLY A 370 7.08 -35.02 -0.20
C GLY A 370 8.53 -34.95 0.30
N PRO A 371 9.49 -35.70 -0.28
CA PRO A 371 10.88 -35.60 0.17
C PRO A 371 11.34 -34.15 0.17
N ILE A 372 12.05 -33.74 1.23
CA ILE A 372 12.52 -32.37 1.35
C ILE A 372 13.93 -32.27 0.75
N LEU A 373 14.23 -31.11 0.16
CA LEU A 373 15.61 -30.70 -0.02
C LEU A 373 15.98 -29.78 1.14
N VAL A 374 17.22 -29.90 1.60
CA VAL A 374 17.75 -29.14 2.74
C VAL A 374 18.93 -28.30 2.27
N ASN A 375 18.96 -27.05 2.69
CA ASN A 375 20.04 -26.11 2.44
C ASN A 375 20.38 -25.38 3.74
N PRO A 376 21.66 -25.33 4.14
CA PRO A 376 22.04 -24.69 5.39
C PRO A 376 21.57 -23.24 5.51
N VAL A 377 21.00 -22.92 6.67
CA VAL A 377 20.82 -21.54 7.13
C VAL A 377 22.03 -21.15 7.98
N ASN A 378 22.60 -19.97 7.72
CA ASN A 378 23.53 -19.28 8.59
C ASN A 378 22.94 -17.90 8.93
N LEU A 379 22.22 -17.83 10.05
CA LEU A 379 21.55 -16.64 10.52
C LEU A 379 22.35 -15.97 11.65
N LYS A 380 22.68 -14.69 11.47
CA LYS A 380 23.24 -13.86 12.54
C LYS A 380 22.32 -12.66 12.79
N VAL A 381 21.86 -12.50 14.03
CA VAL A 381 20.98 -11.37 14.40
C VAL A 381 21.56 -10.64 15.61
N ARG A 382 21.74 -9.33 15.55
CA ARG A 382 22.25 -8.55 16.68
C ARG A 382 21.44 -7.30 16.92
N ASN A 383 21.28 -6.92 18.18
CA ASN A 383 20.64 -5.66 18.61
C ASN A 383 19.29 -5.41 17.91
N THR A 384 18.52 -6.47 17.66
CA THR A 384 17.31 -6.41 16.82
C THR A 384 16.07 -6.71 17.65
N VAL A 385 14.98 -6.01 17.35
CA VAL A 385 13.66 -6.24 17.94
C VAL A 385 12.86 -7.16 17.04
N ILE A 386 12.30 -8.23 17.62
CA ILE A 386 11.36 -9.14 16.96
C ILE A 386 10.15 -9.29 17.90
N SER A 387 9.11 -8.51 17.64
CA SER A 387 7.96 -8.36 18.53
C SER A 387 6.67 -8.10 17.76
N GLY A 388 5.51 -8.32 18.39
CA GLY A 388 4.20 -8.32 17.74
C GLY A 388 3.10 -8.83 18.67
N ASN A 389 1.97 -9.20 18.10
CA ASN A 389 0.77 -9.65 18.83
C ASN A 389 0.69 -11.16 19.07
N GLY A 390 1.52 -11.94 18.38
CA GLY A 390 1.64 -13.38 18.51
C GLY A 390 2.40 -13.81 19.77
N THR A 391 2.18 -15.05 20.21
CA THR A 391 2.91 -15.62 21.36
C THR A 391 4.38 -15.87 21.06
N ASP A 392 4.69 -16.15 19.80
CA ASP A 392 6.05 -16.36 19.30
C ASP A 392 6.21 -15.62 17.98
N GLU A 393 6.99 -14.55 18.02
CA GLU A 393 7.30 -13.70 16.87
C GLU A 393 8.54 -14.18 16.11
N LEU A 394 9.19 -15.23 16.61
CA LEU A 394 10.32 -15.91 15.99
C LEU A 394 10.00 -17.39 15.78
N ALA A 395 10.00 -17.82 14.51
CA ALA A 395 9.86 -19.21 14.13
C ALA A 395 11.16 -19.72 13.48
N LEU A 396 11.76 -20.77 14.07
CA LEU A 396 12.94 -21.45 13.55
C LEU A 396 12.59 -22.91 13.23
N VAL A 397 12.47 -23.25 11.95
CA VAL A 397 12.01 -24.57 11.50
C VAL A 397 13.11 -25.31 10.76
N ASP A 398 13.66 -26.34 11.40
CA ASP A 398 14.64 -27.24 10.79
C ASP A 398 13.93 -28.45 10.17
N GLY A 399 13.98 -28.56 8.84
CA GLY A 399 13.42 -29.69 8.10
C GLY A 399 14.08 -31.03 8.44
N THR A 400 15.27 -31.02 9.02
CA THR A 400 15.97 -32.22 9.49
C THR A 400 15.69 -32.57 10.95
N PHE A 401 14.88 -31.78 11.66
CA PHE A 401 14.57 -31.97 13.08
C PHE A 401 15.83 -32.13 13.96
N GLY A 402 16.93 -31.44 13.62
CA GLY A 402 18.21 -31.54 14.30
C GLY A 402 19.02 -32.81 14.02
N GLU A 403 18.55 -33.71 13.16
CA GLU A 403 19.24 -34.97 12.85
C GLU A 403 20.52 -34.77 12.01
N VAL A 404 20.60 -33.66 11.27
CA VAL A 404 21.76 -33.32 10.43
C VAL A 404 22.41 -32.05 10.99
N PRO A 405 23.55 -32.15 11.69
CA PRO A 405 24.26 -30.98 12.21
C PRO A 405 24.67 -30.01 11.10
N GLY A 406 24.62 -28.70 11.39
CA GLY A 406 25.10 -27.67 10.48
C GLY A 406 24.10 -27.18 9.43
N THR A 407 22.84 -27.66 9.45
CA THR A 407 21.79 -27.27 8.50
C THR A 407 20.92 -26.11 9.00
N MET A 408 20.82 -25.91 10.32
CA MET A 408 20.16 -24.77 10.96
C MET A 408 21.14 -24.12 11.92
N ASN A 409 21.93 -23.17 11.43
CA ASN A 409 22.89 -22.41 12.24
C ASN A 409 22.33 -21.02 12.48
N PHE A 410 22.13 -20.68 13.75
CA PHE A 410 21.75 -19.33 14.15
C PHE A 410 22.59 -18.86 15.34
N ALA A 411 22.95 -17.58 15.34
CA ALA A 411 23.58 -16.89 16.45
C ALA A 411 22.88 -15.54 16.61
N MET A 412 22.29 -15.31 17.77
CA MET A 412 21.60 -14.08 18.09
C MET A 412 22.30 -13.38 19.26
N GLU A 413 22.34 -12.05 19.31
CA GLU A 413 23.00 -11.33 20.41
C GLU A 413 22.21 -10.05 20.73
N ASN A 414 21.93 -9.81 22.01
CA ASN A 414 21.29 -8.57 22.47
C ASN A 414 19.95 -8.23 21.77
N CYS A 415 19.16 -9.24 21.43
CA CYS A 415 17.85 -9.06 20.80
C CYS A 415 16.71 -8.97 21.82
N ALA A 416 15.68 -8.19 21.50
CA ALA A 416 14.42 -8.16 22.23
C ALA A 416 13.40 -9.03 21.50
N LEU A 417 12.86 -10.05 22.17
CA LEU A 417 12.10 -11.13 21.53
C LEU A 417 10.75 -11.38 22.22
N THR A 418 9.66 -11.37 21.48
CA THR A 418 8.39 -11.95 21.95
C THR A 418 8.38 -13.44 21.63
N ILE A 419 8.74 -14.27 22.61
CA ILE A 419 8.79 -15.75 22.49
C ILE A 419 8.29 -16.41 23.78
N ASP A 420 7.56 -17.50 23.64
CA ASP A 420 7.07 -18.34 24.74
C ASP A 420 7.18 -19.82 24.36
N SER A 421 6.39 -20.27 23.39
CA SER A 421 6.35 -21.69 23.03
C SER A 421 7.63 -22.18 22.34
N LEU A 422 8.44 -21.29 21.76
CA LEU A 422 9.78 -21.59 21.25
C LEU A 422 10.68 -22.21 22.33
N LEU A 423 10.49 -21.83 23.58
CA LEU A 423 11.29 -22.27 24.73
C LEU A 423 10.82 -23.62 25.32
N ASN A 424 9.79 -24.24 24.75
CA ASN A 424 9.31 -25.54 25.20
C ASN A 424 10.34 -26.65 24.96
N ASN A 425 10.29 -27.70 25.79
CA ASN A 425 11.22 -28.84 25.76
C ASN A 425 11.37 -29.55 24.40
N ASN A 426 10.34 -29.48 23.55
CA ASN A 426 10.34 -30.13 22.24
C ASN A 426 10.84 -29.21 21.10
N ASN A 427 11.15 -27.96 21.41
CA ASN A 427 11.59 -26.93 20.47
C ASN A 427 13.04 -26.52 20.81
N TYR A 428 13.26 -25.32 21.35
CA TYR A 428 14.57 -24.79 21.73
C TYR A 428 14.63 -24.43 23.23
N PRO A 429 14.62 -25.41 24.16
CA PRO A 429 14.60 -25.12 25.60
C PRO A 429 15.83 -24.38 26.12
N ASN A 430 16.96 -24.47 25.40
CA ASN A 430 18.21 -23.76 25.71
C ASN A 430 18.49 -22.64 24.69
N PHE A 431 17.45 -22.05 24.09
CA PHE A 431 17.58 -21.02 23.04
C PHE A 431 18.54 -19.89 23.43
N PHE A 432 18.52 -19.45 24.70
CA PHE A 432 19.37 -18.36 25.19
C PHE A 432 20.87 -18.67 25.23
N ASP A 433 21.30 -19.94 25.13
CA ASP A 433 22.71 -20.28 24.94
C ASP A 433 23.23 -19.79 23.58
N SER A 434 22.34 -19.71 22.58
CA SER A 434 22.59 -19.15 21.24
C SER A 434 22.10 -17.69 21.11
N CYS A 435 21.67 -17.08 22.21
CA CYS A 435 21.14 -15.71 22.27
C CYS A 435 21.70 -14.91 23.47
N PRO A 436 23.04 -14.79 23.65
CA PRO A 436 23.61 -14.03 24.75
C PRO A 436 23.13 -12.58 24.76
N GLY A 437 22.72 -12.10 25.94
CA GLY A 437 22.24 -10.73 26.13
C GLY A 437 20.82 -10.48 25.60
N CYS A 438 20.17 -11.47 24.98
CA CYS A 438 18.77 -11.35 24.58
C CYS A 438 17.82 -11.39 25.79
N PHE A 439 16.64 -10.80 25.63
CA PHE A 439 15.61 -10.79 26.65
C PHE A 439 14.22 -10.91 26.03
N THR A 440 13.27 -11.43 26.81
CA THR A 440 11.89 -11.60 26.36
C THR A 440 11.08 -10.32 26.59
N ILE A 441 10.19 -10.03 25.64
CA ILE A 441 9.14 -9.02 25.78
C ILE A 441 7.83 -9.73 26.10
N SER A 442 7.13 -9.27 27.13
CA SER A 442 5.80 -9.76 27.45
C SER A 442 4.76 -9.13 26.52
N LEU A 443 3.74 -9.90 26.15
CA LEU A 443 2.61 -9.39 25.37
C LEU A 443 1.96 -8.19 26.07
N GLY A 444 1.76 -7.09 25.32
CA GLY A 444 1.14 -5.86 25.82
C GLY A 444 2.07 -4.91 26.56
N GLU A 445 3.38 -5.17 26.61
CA GLU A 445 4.37 -4.17 27.03
C GLU A 445 4.48 -3.05 25.99
N ASN A 446 4.52 -1.81 26.46
CA ASN A 446 4.72 -0.64 25.58
C ASN A 446 6.21 -0.53 25.23
N LEU A 447 6.57 -0.99 24.02
CA LEU A 447 7.91 -0.81 23.47
C LEU A 447 8.05 0.49 22.68
N PHE A 448 6.95 0.89 22.03
CA PHE A 448 6.93 1.89 20.99
C PHE A 448 5.98 3.05 21.34
N ALA A 449 6.24 4.22 20.78
CA ALA A 449 5.55 5.46 21.09
C ALA A 449 4.05 5.40 20.77
N ASP A 450 3.68 4.90 19.58
CA ASP A 450 2.27 4.74 19.20
C ASP A 450 2.09 3.65 18.13
N LEU A 451 1.67 2.46 18.56
CA LEU A 451 1.42 1.34 17.64
C LEU A 451 0.19 1.56 16.74
N ASP A 452 -0.81 2.34 17.18
CA ASP A 452 -2.03 2.56 16.40
C ASP A 452 -1.74 3.46 15.18
N GLU A 453 -0.79 4.38 15.31
CA GLU A 453 -0.29 5.23 14.23
C GLU A 453 0.96 4.65 13.52
N SER A 454 1.34 3.40 13.83
CA SER A 454 2.57 2.75 13.32
C SER A 454 3.86 3.53 13.61
N ASP A 455 3.91 4.25 14.73
CA ASP A 455 5.10 4.93 15.24
C ASP A 455 5.94 3.97 16.10
N PHE A 456 7.01 3.45 15.47
CA PHE A 456 7.96 2.51 16.08
C PHE A 456 9.15 3.19 16.77
N HIS A 457 9.12 4.51 17.00
CA HIS A 457 10.06 5.13 17.93
C HIS A 457 9.88 4.54 19.33
N LEU A 458 10.95 4.53 20.13
CA LEU A 458 10.90 3.96 21.47
C LEU A 458 9.99 4.77 22.39
N ASP A 459 9.12 4.08 23.13
CA ASP A 459 8.35 4.69 24.22
C ASP A 459 9.30 5.23 25.32
N THR A 460 8.84 6.22 26.07
CA THR A 460 9.60 6.82 27.20
C THR A 460 9.96 5.86 28.34
N LEU A 461 9.28 4.71 28.42
CA LEU A 461 9.57 3.64 29.38
C LEU A 461 10.00 2.36 28.67
N SER A 462 10.46 2.47 27.42
CA SER A 462 10.75 1.31 26.59
C SER A 462 11.85 0.46 27.20
N GLN A 463 11.59 -0.84 27.26
CA GLN A 463 12.59 -1.80 27.74
C GLN A 463 13.74 -2.02 26.73
N LEU A 464 13.66 -1.39 25.56
CA LEU A 464 14.67 -1.47 24.49
C LEU A 464 15.87 -0.55 24.76
N GLU A 465 15.70 0.46 25.61
CA GLU A 465 16.71 1.47 25.88
C GLU A 465 17.96 0.90 26.56
N ASN A 466 19.14 1.32 26.10
CA ASN A 466 20.46 1.06 26.68
C ASN A 466 20.81 -0.43 26.87
N ARG A 467 20.30 -1.31 26.00
CA ARG A 467 20.49 -2.78 26.10
C ARG A 467 21.25 -3.42 24.93
N ALA A 468 21.53 -2.68 23.86
CA ALA A 468 22.35 -3.15 22.76
C ALA A 468 23.85 -3.06 23.07
N ILE A 469 24.66 -3.76 22.27
CA ILE A 469 26.13 -3.63 22.30
C ILE A 469 26.59 -2.93 21.01
N PRO A 470 27.46 -1.90 21.08
CA PRO A 470 27.94 -1.21 19.88
C PRO A 470 28.54 -2.16 18.85
N ILE A 471 28.07 -2.07 17.60
CA ILE A 471 28.64 -2.78 16.46
C ILE A 471 29.57 -1.83 15.70
N LEU A 472 30.84 -2.20 15.56
CA LEU A 472 31.80 -1.43 14.80
C LEU A 472 31.32 -1.19 13.37
N GLY A 473 31.21 0.07 12.96
CA GLY A 473 30.76 0.47 11.63
C GLY A 473 29.27 0.81 11.52
N ILE A 474 28.49 0.70 12.61
CA ILE A 474 27.10 1.14 12.68
C ILE A 474 26.98 2.14 13.84
N GLN A 475 27.09 3.43 13.52
CA GLN A 475 27.13 4.52 14.52
C GLN A 475 25.85 5.36 14.58
N GLU A 476 25.04 5.26 13.53
CA GLU A 476 23.79 6.00 13.39
C GLU A 476 22.62 5.03 13.35
N ASP A 477 21.44 5.50 13.72
CA ASP A 477 20.17 4.78 13.60
C ASP A 477 19.54 4.95 12.20
N ILE A 478 18.29 4.51 12.01
CA ILE A 478 17.59 4.61 10.71
C ILE A 478 17.36 6.05 10.25
N GLU A 479 17.29 7.00 11.19
CA GLU A 479 17.05 8.42 10.94
C GLU A 479 18.34 9.26 10.91
N GLY A 480 19.51 8.62 11.05
CA GLY A 480 20.80 9.30 11.09
C GLY A 480 21.17 9.86 12.47
N ASN A 481 20.42 9.53 13.52
CA ASN A 481 20.78 9.94 14.88
C ASN A 481 21.95 9.09 15.38
N MET A 482 22.90 9.72 16.07
CA MET A 482 24.03 9.01 16.67
C MET A 482 23.55 8.08 17.78
N ARG A 483 23.96 6.82 17.70
CA ARG A 483 23.76 5.82 18.75
C ARG A 483 24.66 6.09 19.94
N ASP A 484 24.22 5.74 21.15
CA ASP A 484 25.08 5.82 22.33
C ASP A 484 26.32 4.93 22.12
N ALA A 485 27.50 5.49 22.45
CA ALA A 485 28.77 4.86 22.15
C ALA A 485 29.08 3.63 23.03
N LEU A 486 28.33 3.43 24.12
CA LEU A 486 28.55 2.38 25.11
C LEU A 486 27.33 1.48 25.27
N THR A 487 26.15 2.07 25.37
CA THR A 487 24.88 1.40 25.63
C THR A 487 23.82 1.88 24.65
N PRO A 488 23.93 1.55 23.36
CA PRO A 488 22.92 1.90 22.38
C PRO A 488 21.61 1.17 22.64
N ASP A 489 20.57 1.59 21.92
CA ASP A 489 19.25 0.97 22.02
C ASP A 489 19.10 -0.23 21.10
N VAL A 490 18.23 -1.17 21.49
CA VAL A 490 17.89 -2.33 20.65
C VAL A 490 16.86 -1.91 19.61
N GLY A 491 17.14 -2.18 18.33
CA GLY A 491 16.25 -1.86 17.22
C GLY A 491 16.80 -0.81 16.24
N CYS A 492 15.97 -0.42 15.29
CA CYS A 492 16.35 0.52 14.23
C CYS A 492 16.40 1.99 14.65
N TYR A 493 15.78 2.36 15.77
CA TYR A 493 15.78 3.71 16.31
C TYR A 493 16.69 3.81 17.54
N GLU A 494 17.27 4.98 17.73
CA GLU A 494 17.88 5.39 18.99
C GLU A 494 16.99 6.42 19.69
N TYR A 495 16.68 6.21 20.96
CA TYR A 495 15.85 7.10 21.76
C TYR A 495 16.49 8.49 21.85
N GLN A 496 15.73 9.51 21.44
CA GLN A 496 16.15 10.90 21.55
C GLN A 496 15.48 11.54 22.77
N PHE A 497 16.28 12.03 23.72
CA PHE A 497 15.79 12.87 24.81
C PHE A 497 15.28 14.21 24.23
N LEU A 498 13.97 14.36 24.09
CA LEU A 498 13.34 15.63 23.68
C LEU A 498 13.43 16.73 24.74
#